data_AF-R7SWV3-F1
#
_entry.id   AF-R7SWV3-F1
#
_cell.length_a   1.000
_cell.length_b   1.000
_cell.length_c   1.000
_cell.angle_alpha   90.00
_cell.angle_beta   90.00
_cell.angle_gamma   90.00
#
_symmetry.space_group_name_H-M   'P 1'
#
loop_
_entity.id
_entity.type
_entity.pdbx_description
1 polymer ?
#
loop_
_entity_poly.entity_id
_entity_poly.type
_entity_poly.pdbx_seq_one_letter_code
_entity_poly.pdbx_strand_id
1 'polypeptide(L)' 'IIVEVDESLPSFRVLLGLHKWSEFLKNSKGHEETVSGVYYCTYGSDRDVQKNGWLRIDVEDGWFLKPTKACVCPEE' A
#
# COMPACT_ATOMS: atom_id res chain seq x y z
N ILE A 1 0.39 -8.51 -3.81
CA ILE A 1 1.47 -7.69 -3.22
C ILE A 1 1.33 -7.73 -1.71
N ILE A 2 2.43 -7.74 -0.98
CA ILE A 2 2.44 -7.56 0.48
C ILE A 2 3.08 -6.20 0.71
N VAL A 3 2.47 -5.39 1.58
CA VAL A 3 2.98 -4.07 1.95
C VAL A 3 3.13 -4.07 3.46
N GLU A 4 4.33 -3.77 3.93
CA GLU A 4 4.57 -3.52 5.35
C GLU A 4 4.19 -2.07 5.66
N VAL A 5 3.38 -1.91 6.70
CA VAL A 5 2.93 -0.61 7.17
C VAL A 5 3.32 -0.51 8.63
N ASP A 6 4.00 0.57 8.98
CA ASP A 6 4.35 0.86 10.37
C ASP A 6 3.07 1.06 11.19
N GLU A 7 2.94 0.33 12.31
CA GLU A 7 1.76 0.42 13.19
C GLU A 7 1.61 1.80 13.84
N SER A 8 2.68 2.60 13.90
CA SER A 8 2.63 4.00 14.36
C SER A 8 1.90 4.91 13.38
N LEU A 9 1.69 4.48 12.13
CA LEU A 9 0.91 5.23 11.14
C LEU A 9 -0.54 5.37 11.62
N PRO A 10 -1.03 6.60 11.89
CA PRO A 10 -2.38 6.81 12.36
C PRO A 10 -3.39 6.25 11.35
N SER A 11 -4.43 5.59 11.86
CA SER A 11 -5.55 5.10 11.05
C SER A 11 -5.20 4.10 9.95
N PHE A 12 -4.06 3.39 9.99
CA PHE A 12 -3.70 2.38 8.98
C PHE A 12 -4.81 1.34 8.71
N ARG A 13 -5.67 1.09 9.70
CA ARG A 13 -6.84 0.21 9.60
C ARG A 13 -7.82 0.61 8.49
N VAL A 14 -7.83 1.87 8.06
CA VAL A 14 -8.64 2.35 6.93
C VAL A 14 -8.24 1.69 5.60
N LEU A 15 -7.02 1.16 5.52
CA LEU A 15 -6.55 0.44 4.34
C LEU A 15 -7.24 -0.92 4.19
N LEU A 16 -7.78 -1.50 5.26
CA LEU A 16 -8.37 -2.84 5.23
C LEU A 16 -9.78 -2.82 4.65
N GLY A 17 -10.16 -3.90 3.97
CA GLY A 17 -11.49 -4.08 3.41
C GLY A 17 -11.50 -4.04 1.89
N LEU A 18 -12.70 -3.83 1.33
CA LEU A 18 -12.94 -3.80 -0.11
C LEU A 18 -12.90 -2.35 -0.62
N HIS A 19 -12.19 -2.14 -1.72
CA HIS A 19 -12.00 -0.84 -2.35
C HIS A 19 -12.46 -0.90 -3.81
N LYS A 20 -13.48 -0.12 -4.16
CA LYS A 20 -13.95 -0.05 -5.55
C LYS A 20 -13.01 0.81 -6.36
N TRP A 21 -12.64 0.32 -7.54
CA TRP A 21 -11.68 1.01 -8.40
C TRP A 21 -12.17 2.39 -8.84
N SER A 22 -13.48 2.54 -9.00
CA SER A 22 -14.15 3.80 -9.31
C SER A 22 -14.03 4.87 -8.21
N GLU A 23 -13.67 4.51 -6.98
CA GLU A 23 -13.55 5.47 -5.86
C GLU A 23 -12.18 6.17 -5.83
N PHE A 24 -11.12 5.54 -6.35
CA PHE A 24 -9.76 6.05 -6.21
C PHE A 24 -8.95 6.12 -7.52
N LEU A 25 -9.35 5.45 -8.60
CA LEU A 25 -8.71 5.60 -9.91
C LEU A 25 -9.32 6.77 -10.68
N LYS A 26 -8.46 7.63 -11.25
CA LYS A 26 -8.89 8.79 -12.07
C LYS A 26 -9.68 8.41 -13.33
N ASN A 27 -9.50 7.19 -13.85
CA ASN A 27 -10.20 6.68 -15.02
C ASN A 27 -10.45 5.18 -14.86
N SER A 28 -11.57 4.82 -14.25
CA SER A 28 -11.99 3.44 -14.02
C SER A 28 -12.85 2.88 -15.16
N LYS A 29 -12.80 3.45 -16.37
CA LYS A 29 -13.70 3.07 -17.47
C LYS A 29 -13.55 1.59 -17.82
N GLY A 30 -14.66 0.84 -17.85
CA GLY A 30 -14.71 -0.60 -18.08
C GLY A 30 -14.37 -1.45 -16.85
N HIS A 31 -14.07 -0.81 -15.72
CA HIS A 31 -13.74 -1.44 -14.44
C HIS A 31 -14.51 -0.80 -13.27
N GLU A 32 -15.66 -0.19 -13.55
CA GLU A 32 -16.43 0.61 -12.59
C GLU A 32 -16.87 -0.21 -11.38
N GLU A 33 -17.20 -1.48 -11.60
CA GLU A 33 -17.59 -2.46 -10.56
C GLU A 33 -16.42 -3.33 -10.09
N THR A 34 -15.19 -3.08 -10.57
CA THR A 34 -14.02 -3.84 -10.14
C THR A 34 -13.64 -3.44 -8.72
N VAL A 35 -13.34 -4.44 -7.89
CA VAL A 35 -13.03 -4.25 -6.47
C VAL A 35 -11.73 -4.95 -6.13
N SER A 36 -10.89 -4.30 -5.33
CA SER A 36 -9.71 -4.92 -4.73
C SER A 36 -9.88 -5.03 -3.21
N GLY A 37 -9.49 -6.16 -2.64
CA GLY A 37 -9.53 -6.38 -1.21
C GLY A 37 -8.14 -6.28 -0.59
N VAL A 38 -8.04 -5.59 0.55
CA VAL A 38 -6.84 -5.52 1.38
C VAL A 38 -7.14 -6.19 2.71
N TYR A 39 -6.32 -7.16 3.07
CA TYR A 39 -6.49 -7.99 4.26
C TYR A 39 -5.16 -8.13 4.99
N TYR A 40 -5.24 -8.55 6.26
CA TYR A 40 -4.03 -8.88 7.01
C TYR A 40 -3.25 -9.99 6.32
N CYS A 41 -1.93 -9.84 6.31
CA CYS A 41 -1.03 -10.90 5.95
C CYS A 41 -1.15 -12.04 6.97
N THR A 42 -1.17 -13.28 6.50
CA THR A 42 -1.21 -14.48 7.35
C THR A 42 0.18 -15.03 7.69
N TYR A 43 1.24 -14.50 7.05
CA TYR A 43 2.61 -14.84 7.39
C TYR A 43 3.06 -14.08 8.64
N GLY A 44 3.71 -14.78 9.57
CA GLY A 44 4.17 -14.20 10.83
C GLY A 44 5.53 -13.50 10.75
N SER A 45 6.25 -13.65 9.64
CA SER A 45 7.56 -13.01 9.45
C SER A 45 7.93 -12.85 7.98
N ASP A 46 8.80 -11.88 7.70
CA ASP A 46 9.46 -11.71 6.40
C ASP A 46 10.13 -12.98 5.88
N ARG A 47 10.73 -13.74 6.80
CA ARG A 47 11.41 -14.98 6.44
C ARG A 47 10.42 -16.00 5.87
N ASP A 48 9.20 -16.06 6.42
CA ASP A 48 8.16 -16.94 5.93
C ASP A 48 7.65 -16.48 4.57
N VAL A 49 7.48 -15.17 4.36
CA VAL A 49 7.10 -14.58 3.07
C VAL A 49 8.10 -15.00 1.98
N GLN A 50 9.40 -14.80 2.22
CA GLN A 50 10.46 -15.15 1.26
C GLN A 50 10.55 -16.66 0.99
N LYS A 51 10.44 -17.50 2.03
CA LYS A 51 10.42 -18.96 1.87
C LYS A 51 9.26 -19.45 1.01
N ASN A 52 8.13 -18.75 1.04
CA ASN A 52 6.97 -19.06 0.22
C ASN A 52 7.05 -18.49 -1.20
N GLY A 53 8.25 -18.03 -1.62
CA GLY A 53 8.54 -17.65 -3.01
C GLY A 53 8.22 -16.20 -3.36
N TRP A 54 7.92 -15.35 -2.37
CA TRP A 54 7.71 -13.93 -2.60
C TRP A 54 9.04 -13.19 -2.73
N LEU A 55 9.14 -12.34 -3.75
CA LEU A 55 10.26 -11.43 -3.94
C LEU A 55 10.09 -10.20 -3.03
N ARG A 56 11.11 -9.91 -2.21
CA ARG A 56 11.21 -8.65 -1.46
C ARG A 56 11.88 -7.60 -2.32
N ILE A 57 11.28 -6.41 -2.37
CA ILE A 57 11.80 -5.24 -3.05
C ILE A 57 11.69 -4.08 -2.06
N ASP A 58 12.82 -3.60 -1.55
CA ASP A 58 12.83 -2.42 -0.68
C ASP A 58 12.58 -1.18 -1.53
N VAL A 59 11.54 -0.42 -1.17
CA VAL A 59 11.17 0.80 -1.91
C VAL A 59 12.10 1.93 -1.48
N GLU A 60 12.89 2.45 -2.41
CA GLU A 60 13.81 3.56 -2.14
C GLU A 60 13.14 4.91 -2.43
N ASP A 61 13.41 5.92 -1.59
CA ASP A 61 12.90 7.29 -1.77
C ASP A 61 13.20 7.85 -3.16
N GLY A 62 14.37 7.51 -3.71
CA GLY A 62 14.82 7.93 -5.05
C GLY A 62 13.96 7.42 -6.21
N TRP A 63 13.04 6.48 -5.98
CA TRP A 63 12.13 5.96 -7.02
C TRP A 63 10.90 6.86 -7.22
N PHE A 64 10.57 7.70 -6.23
CA PHE A 64 9.44 8.59 -6.32
C PHE A 64 9.84 9.92 -6.96
N LEU A 65 8.97 10.42 -7.84
CA LEU A 65 9.08 11.79 -8.31
C LEU A 65 8.91 12.72 -7.11
N LYS A 66 9.91 13.56 -6.83
CA LYS A 66 9.80 14.60 -5.80
C LYS A 66 8.50 15.37 -6.03
N PRO A 67 7.61 15.48 -5.03
CA PRO A 67 6.41 16.29 -5.17
C PRO A 67 6.81 17.70 -5.57
N THR A 68 6.26 18.21 -6.67
CA THR A 68 6.52 19.59 -7.13
C THR A 68 5.93 20.65 -6.19
N LYS A 69 5.25 20.24 -5.11
CA LYS A 69 4.83 21.09 -4.00
C LYS A 69 5.05 20.36 -2.69
N ALA A 70 5.72 21.04 -1.77
CA ALA A 70 6.16 20.53 -0.47
C ALA A 70 4.99 19.93 0.32
N CYS A 71 4.97 18.61 0.47
CA CYS A 71 4.43 18.01 1.68
C CYS A 71 5.45 18.32 2.77
N VAL A 72 5.16 19.35 3.56
CA VAL A 72 5.94 19.65 4.77
C VAL A 72 5.56 18.58 5.79
N CYS A 73 6.48 17.67 6.09
CA CYS A 73 6.40 16.89 7.31
C CYS A 73 6.60 17.87 8.48
N PRO A 74 5.72 17.92 9.49
CA PRO A 74 6.01 18.68 10.69
C PRO A 74 7.25 18.05 11.35
N GLU A 75 8.31 18.85 11.51
CA GLU A 75 9.46 18.50 12.33
C GLU A 75 9.03 18.49 13.81
N GLU A 76 9.46 17.48 14.56
CA GLU A 76 9.36 17.44 16.03
C GLU A 76 10.25 18.50 16.70
#